data_AF-A0A447QQV4-F1
#
_entry.id   AF-A0A447QQV4-F1
#
_cell.length_a   1.000
_cell.length_b   1.000
_cell.length_c   1.000
_cell.angle_alpha   90.00
_cell.angle_beta   90.00
_cell.angle_gamma   90.00
#
_symmetry.space_group_name_H-M   'P 1'
#
loop_
_entity.id
_entity.type
_entity.pdbx_description
1 polymer ?
#
loop_
_entity_poly.entity_id
_entity_poly.type
_entity_poly.pdbx_seq_one_letter_code
_entity_poly.pdbx_strand_id
1 'polypeptide(L)'
;MVRPLLAPMAEGATENRYGELPERVRYRLRAMSAATDNVGLFFGEDIFVAFGAIIFMHNFMLESGGIQTEPLHIALWGIPTAIFAFLIHAFRLYRMDKRLSAELAQLNQAALQAKGDAQ
;
A
#
# COMPACT_ATOMS: atom_id res chain seq x y z
N MET A 1 -17.44 -5.68 1.68
CA MET A 1 -16.27 -5.71 0.77
C MET A 1 -16.47 -4.65 -0.29
N VAL A 2 -15.82 -3.49 -0.15
CA VAL A 2 -15.86 -2.42 -1.16
C VAL A 2 -15.06 -2.89 -2.38
N ARG A 3 -15.52 -2.57 -3.59
CA ARG A 3 -14.81 -2.96 -4.83
C ARG A 3 -13.36 -2.45 -4.77
N PRO A 4 -12.34 -3.29 -5.00
CA PRO A 4 -10.96 -2.83 -5.05
C PRO A 4 -10.84 -1.82 -6.20
N LEU A 5 -10.63 -0.54 -5.87
CA LEU A 5 -10.46 0.51 -6.87
C LEU A 5 -9.00 0.62 -7.31
N LEU A 6 -8.07 0.46 -6.36
CA LEU A 6 -6.65 0.66 -6.62
C LEU A 6 -6.05 -0.42 -7.54
N ALA A 7 -6.49 -1.67 -7.42
CA ALA A 7 -5.99 -2.79 -8.21
C ALA A 7 -6.24 -2.63 -9.74
N PRO A 8 -7.49 -2.44 -10.22
CA PRO A 8 -7.73 -2.25 -11.65
C PRO A 8 -7.07 -0.99 -12.21
N MET A 9 -6.94 0.08 -11.39
CA MET A 9 -6.23 1.30 -11.80
C MET A 9 -4.73 1.06 -11.95
N ALA A 10 -4.11 0.31 -11.04
CA ALA A 10 -2.68 -0.03 -11.11
C ALA A 10 -2.36 -0.98 -12.27
N GLU A 11 -3.24 -1.94 -12.54
CA GLU A 11 -3.14 -2.82 -13.71
C GLU A 11 -3.21 -2.01 -15.01
N GLY A 12 -4.25 -1.20 -15.19
CA GLY A 12 -4.42 -0.38 -16.39
C GLY A 12 -3.29 0.62 -16.62
N ALA A 13 -2.77 1.25 -15.56
CA ALA A 13 -1.62 2.15 -15.67
C ALA A 13 -0.34 1.43 -16.12
N THR A 14 -0.13 0.21 -15.64
CA THR A 14 1.05 -0.59 -16.01
C THR A 14 0.92 -1.13 -17.44
N GLU A 15 -0.26 -1.62 -17.80
CA GLU A 15 -0.57 -2.12 -19.14
C GLU A 15 -0.42 -1.02 -20.21
N ASN A 16 -0.89 0.19 -19.91
CA ASN A 16 -0.70 1.34 -20.80
C ASN A 16 0.78 1.71 -21.03
N ARG A 17 1.66 1.44 -20.04
CA ARG A 17 3.09 1.81 -20.12
C ARG A 17 3.96 0.72 -20.73
N TYR A 18 3.63 -0.55 -20.51
CA TYR A 18 4.50 -1.69 -20.84
C TYR A 18 3.88 -2.70 -21.81
N GLY A 19 2.60 -2.53 -22.17
CA GLY A 19 1.86 -3.48 -23.00
C GLY A 19 1.24 -4.62 -22.18
N GLU A 20 0.94 -5.74 -22.85
CA GLU A 20 0.32 -6.89 -22.20
C GLU A 20 1.14 -7.40 -21.00
N LEU A 21 0.46 -7.54 -19.86
CA LEU A 21 1.10 -7.91 -18.62
C LEU A 21 1.03 -9.42 -18.39
N PRO A 22 2.16 -10.09 -18.09
CA PRO A 22 2.16 -11.46 -17.62
C PRO A 22 1.32 -11.61 -16.34
N GLU A 23 0.67 -12.76 -16.18
CA GLU A 23 -0.24 -13.00 -15.06
C GLU A 23 0.44 -12.85 -13.68
N ARG A 24 1.71 -13.26 -13.59
CA ARG A 24 2.53 -13.06 -12.38
C ARG A 24 2.67 -11.60 -11.97
N VAL A 25 2.84 -10.70 -12.94
CA VAL A 25 2.96 -9.25 -12.73
C VAL A 25 1.62 -8.70 -12.25
N ARG A 26 0.52 -9.16 -12.86
CA ARG A 26 -0.85 -8.79 -12.47
C ARG A 26 -1.15 -9.17 -11.01
N TYR A 27 -0.85 -10.40 -10.58
CA TYR A 27 -1.03 -10.79 -9.18
C TYR A 27 -0.16 -9.98 -8.21
N ARG A 28 1.07 -9.63 -8.60
CA ARG A 28 1.94 -8.79 -7.78
C ARG A 28 1.38 -7.38 -7.63
N LEU A 29 0.84 -6.79 -8.70
CA LEU A 29 0.15 -5.50 -8.66
C LEU A 29 -1.05 -5.56 -7.72
N ARG A 30 -1.93 -6.56 -7.86
CA ARG A 30 -3.08 -6.77 -6.96
C ARG A 30 -2.68 -6.88 -5.49
N ALA A 31 -1.67 -7.68 -5.21
CA ALA A 31 -1.16 -7.87 -3.84
C ALA A 31 -0.65 -6.56 -3.25
N MET A 32 0.04 -5.74 -4.04
CA MET A 32 0.58 -4.46 -3.59
C MET A 32 -0.48 -3.37 -3.50
N SER A 33 -1.50 -3.38 -4.35
CA SER A 33 -2.69 -2.54 -4.20
C SER A 33 -3.42 -2.88 -2.90
N ALA A 34 -3.69 -4.16 -2.64
CA ALA A 34 -4.33 -4.59 -1.39
C ALA A 34 -3.49 -4.23 -0.15
N ALA A 35 -2.16 -4.35 -0.23
CA ALA A 35 -1.27 -3.91 0.84
C ALA A 35 -1.34 -2.39 1.07
N THR A 36 -1.47 -1.61 0.00
CA THR A 36 -1.57 -0.15 0.08
C THR A 36 -2.88 0.30 0.71
N ASP A 37 -3.98 -0.33 0.33
CA ASP A 37 -5.29 -0.06 0.93
C ASP A 37 -5.29 -0.38 2.42
N ASN A 38 -4.71 -1.51 2.83
CA ASN A 38 -4.63 -1.89 4.24
C ASN A 38 -3.72 -0.96 5.06
N VAL A 39 -2.54 -0.60 4.56
CA VAL A 39 -1.62 0.30 5.28
C VAL A 39 -2.21 1.71 5.37
N GLY A 40 -2.78 2.22 4.28
CA GLY A 40 -3.39 3.54 4.26
C GLY A 40 -4.61 3.64 5.16
N LEU A 41 -5.49 2.63 5.16
CA LEU A 41 -6.68 2.61 6.00
C LEU A 41 -6.30 2.46 7.47
N PHE A 42 -5.44 1.50 7.82
CA PHE A 42 -5.06 1.23 9.21
C PHE A 42 -4.40 2.46 9.86
N PHE A 43 -3.28 2.93 9.32
CA PHE A 43 -2.55 4.04 9.93
C PHE A 43 -3.18 5.41 9.69
N GLY A 44 -4.04 5.54 8.67
CA GLY A 44 -4.81 6.75 8.43
C GLY A 44 -5.96 6.91 9.42
N GLU A 45 -6.69 5.84 9.69
CA GLU A 45 -7.80 5.83 10.66
C GLU A 45 -7.30 5.95 12.11
N ASP A 46 -6.14 5.37 12.42
CA ASP A 46 -5.53 5.42 13.75
C ASP A 46 -5.16 6.84 14.23
N ILE A 47 -5.11 7.84 13.34
CA ILE A 47 -4.87 9.25 13.71
C ILE A 47 -6.20 9.97 14.05
N PHE A 48 -7.36 9.38 13.74
CA PHE A 48 -8.66 9.98 14.00
C PHE A 48 -9.18 9.62 15.39
N VAL A 49 -9.51 10.65 16.18
CA VAL A 49 -10.03 10.53 17.55
C VAL A 49 -11.29 9.66 17.67
N ALA A 50 -12.10 9.58 16.60
CA ALA A 50 -13.34 8.82 16.57
C ALA A 50 -13.15 7.31 16.37
N PHE A 51 -11.91 6.81 16.26
CA PHE A 51 -11.63 5.40 16.10
C PHE A 51 -11.85 4.62 17.41
N GLY A 52 -12.58 3.51 17.35
CA GLY A 52 -12.99 2.74 18.52
C GLY A 52 -11.83 2.26 19.40
N ALA A 53 -10.67 1.95 18.80
CA ALA A 53 -9.50 1.53 19.55
C ALA A 53 -8.93 2.65 20.44
N ILE A 54 -8.99 3.92 20.00
CA ILE A 54 -8.50 5.06 20.78
C ILE A 54 -9.39 5.28 22.00
N ILE A 55 -10.71 5.22 21.83
CA ILE A 55 -11.67 5.33 22.93
C ILE A 55 -11.48 4.17 23.92
N PHE A 56 -11.25 2.95 23.42
CA PHE A 56 -10.95 1.80 24.27
C PHE A 56 -9.68 2.01 25.10
N MET A 57 -8.58 2.47 24.48
CA MET A 57 -7.33 2.77 25.20
C MET A 57 -7.53 3.88 26.24
N HIS A 58 -8.26 4.94 25.89
CA HIS A 58 -8.61 6.01 26.81
C HIS A 58 -9.38 5.49 28.03
N ASN A 59 -10.46 4.73 27.81
CA ASN A 59 -11.27 4.19 28.90
C ASN A 59 -10.47 3.23 29.77
N PHE A 60 -9.61 2.40 29.17
CA PHE A 60 -8.71 1.51 29.91
C PHE A 60 -7.72 2.30 30.80
N MET A 61 -7.10 3.36 30.27
CA MET A 61 -6.18 4.20 31.04
C MET A 61 -6.88 4.94 32.19
N LEU A 62 -8.11 5.37 31.96
CA LEU A 62 -8.95 6.02 32.95
C LEU A 62 -9.36 5.04 34.07
N GLU A 63 -9.91 3.89 33.69
CA GLU A 63 -10.48 2.90 34.63
C GLU A 63 -9.41 2.10 35.38
N SER A 64 -8.34 1.69 34.71
CA SER A 64 -7.30 0.82 35.29
C SER A 64 -6.10 1.60 35.84
N GLY A 65 -5.76 2.72 35.20
CA GLY A 65 -4.58 3.52 35.55
C GLY A 65 -4.87 4.76 36.37
N GLY A 66 -6.13 5.22 36.42
CA GLY A 66 -6.50 6.50 37.01
C GLY A 66 -5.93 7.72 36.27
N ILE A 67 -5.44 7.53 35.03
CA ILE A 67 -4.80 8.58 34.23
C ILE A 67 -5.85 9.19 33.31
N GLN A 68 -6.19 10.45 33.55
CA GLN A 68 -7.03 11.22 32.64
C GLN A 68 -6.19 11.71 31.46
N THR A 69 -6.34 11.06 30.32
CA THR A 69 -5.73 11.49 29.06
C THR A 69 -6.81 11.89 28.07
N GLU A 70 -6.71 13.06 27.46
CA GLU A 70 -7.64 13.41 26.40
C GLU A 70 -7.42 12.48 25.18
N PRO A 71 -8.46 11.88 24.58
CA PRO A 71 -8.33 11.00 23.41
C PRO A 71 -7.55 11.63 22.25
N LEU A 72 -7.65 12.95 22.10
CA LEU A 72 -6.88 13.71 21.12
C LEU A 72 -5.37 13.58 21.32
N HIS A 73 -4.89 13.57 22.56
CA HIS A 73 -3.46 13.41 22.85
C HIS A 73 -2.95 12.03 22.42
N ILE A 74 -3.74 10.97 22.64
CA ILE A 74 -3.40 9.62 22.20
C ILE A 74 -3.31 9.57 20.66
N ALA A 75 -4.29 10.16 19.97
CA ALA A 75 -4.32 10.23 18.51
C ALA A 75 -3.12 11.00 17.92
N LEU A 76 -2.71 12.12 18.54
CA LEU A 76 -1.56 12.90 18.10
C LEU A 76 -0.25 12.09 18.13
N TRP A 77 -0.09 11.21 19.11
CA TRP A 77 1.06 10.31 19.18
C TRP A 77 1.05 9.18 18.14
N GLY A 78 -0.08 8.97 17.45
CA GLY A 78 -0.16 8.12 16.26
C GLY A 78 0.52 8.72 15.02
N ILE A 79 0.64 10.06 14.96
CA ILE A 79 1.19 10.76 13.78
C ILE A 79 2.61 10.31 13.42
N PRO A 80 3.58 10.25 14.36
CA PRO A 80 4.92 9.75 14.06
C PRO A 80 4.90 8.33 13.46
N THR A 81 4.09 7.44 14.03
CA THR A 81 3.95 6.05 13.57
C THR A 81 3.38 5.98 12.15
N ALA A 82 2.34 6.77 11.86
CA ALA A 82 1.76 6.85 10.53
C ALA A 82 2.74 7.40 9.49
N ILE A 83 3.57 8.39 9.86
CA ILE A 83 4.64 8.91 8.99
C ILE A 83 5.65 7.80 8.67
N PHE A 84 6.12 7.05 9.68
CA PHE A 84 7.05 5.95 9.44
C PHE A 84 6.43 4.84 8.58
N ALA A 85 5.18 4.46 8.84
CA ALA A 85 4.46 3.49 8.05
C ALA A 85 4.34 3.93 6.58
N PHE A 86 3.99 5.21 6.35
CA PHE A 86 3.94 5.81 5.03
C PHE A 86 5.30 5.76 4.33
N LEU A 87 6.39 6.17 4.99
CA LEU A 87 7.73 6.18 4.40
C LEU A 87 8.20 4.76 4.03
N ILE A 88 8.00 3.79 4.92
CA ILE A 88 8.37 2.39 4.67
C ILE A 88 7.55 1.84 3.50
N HIS A 89 6.25 2.12 3.46
CA HIS A 89 5.37 1.63 2.40
C HIS A 89 5.66 2.29 1.05
N ALA A 90 5.88 3.61 1.03
CA ALA A 90 6.30 4.35 -0.16
C ALA A 90 7.63 3.81 -0.70
N PHE A 91 8.61 3.52 0.17
CA PHE A 91 9.86 2.90 -0.23
C PHE A 91 9.66 1.49 -0.83
N ARG A 92 8.76 0.68 -0.25
CA ARG A 92 8.41 -0.65 -0.79
C ARG A 92 7.78 -0.54 -2.18
N LEU A 93 6.89 0.42 -2.40
CA LEU A 93 6.27 0.69 -3.70
C LEU A 93 7.32 1.15 -4.72
N TYR A 94 8.20 2.08 -4.36
CA TYR A 94 9.29 2.52 -5.22
C TYR A 94 10.21 1.37 -5.64
N ARG A 95 10.59 0.51 -4.69
CA ARG A 95 11.41 -0.67 -4.98
C ARG A 95 10.69 -1.67 -5.88
N MET A 96 9.37 -1.83 -5.71
CA MET A 96 8.56 -2.67 -6.59
C MET A 96 8.55 -2.12 -8.01
N ASP A 97 8.29 -0.82 -8.19
CA ASP A 97 8.21 -0.19 -9.51
C ASP A 97 9.53 -0.37 -10.30
N LYS A 98 10.68 -0.18 -9.64
CA LYS A 98 11.99 -0.47 -10.23
C LYS A 98 12.15 -1.91 -10.69
N ARG A 99 11.71 -2.88 -9.87
CA ARG A 99 11.78 -4.31 -10.21
C ARG A 99 10.87 -4.64 -11.38
N LEU A 100 9.66 -4.07 -11.40
CA LEU A 100 8.68 -4.26 -12.46
C LEU A 100 9.21 -3.72 -13.78
N SER A 101 9.78 -2.51 -13.76
CA SER A 101 10.37 -1.87 -14.93
C SER A 101 11.49 -2.71 -15.53
N ALA A 102 12.38 -3.25 -14.70
CA ALA A 102 13.46 -4.13 -15.15
C ALA A 102 12.94 -5.47 -15.73
N GLU A 103 11.99 -6.11 -15.04
CA GLU A 103 11.40 -7.39 -15.48
C GLU A 103 10.65 -7.24 -16.81
N LEU A 104 9.84 -6.19 -16.96
CA LEU A 104 9.08 -5.93 -18.19
C LEU A 104 9.97 -5.46 -19.35
N ALA A 105 11.03 -4.69 -19.07
CA ALA A 105 12.00 -4.31 -20.10
C ALA A 105 12.73 -5.53 -20.68
N GLN A 106 13.12 -6.48 -19.83
CA GLN A 106 13.75 -7.74 -20.26
C GLN A 106 12.81 -8.60 -21.11
N LEU A 107 11.55 -8.73 -20.68
CA LEU A 107 10.53 -9.49 -21.43
C LEU A 107 10.27 -8.87 -22.81
N ASN A 108 10.19 -7.55 -22.89
CA ASN A 108 10.04 -6.84 -24.17
C ASN A 108 11.24 -7.06 -25.09
N GLN A 109 12.47 -7.03 -24.57
CA GLN A 109 13.68 -7.32 -25.35
C GLN A 109 13.71 -8.76 -25.86
N ALA A 110 13.37 -9.75 -25.02
CA ALA A 110 13.31 -11.15 -25.42
C ALA A 110 12.24 -11.38 -26.50
N ALA A 111 11.07 -10.73 -26.39
CA ALA A 111 10.02 -10.81 -27.39
C ALA A 111 10.43 -10.18 -28.74
N LEU A 112 11.22 -9.11 -28.72
CA LEU A 112 11.77 -8.49 -29.92
C LEU A 112 12.81 -9.39 -30.61
N GLN A 113 13.71 -10.03 -29.83
CA GLN A 113 14.70 -10.98 -30.36
C GLN A 113 14.04 -12.19 -31.02
N ALA A 114 13.06 -12.80 -30.35
CA ALA A 114 12.34 -13.95 -30.90
C ALA A 114 11.57 -13.64 -32.20
N LYS A 115 11.09 -12.40 -32.38
CA LYS A 115 10.47 -11.96 -33.64
C LYS A 115 11.49 -11.72 -34.75
N GLY A 116 12.70 -11.29 -34.41
CA GLY A 116 13.79 -11.07 -35.38
C GLY A 116 14.37 -12.39 -35.91
N ASP A 117 14.47 -13.41 -35.07
CA ASP A 117 15.00 -14.73 -35.46
C ASP A 117 14.00 -15.57 -36.28
N ALA A 118 12.71 -15.16 -36.31
CA ALA A 118 11.64 -15.84 -37.05
C ALA A 118 11.40 -15.25 -38.46
N GLN A 119 12.22 -14.28 -38.89
CA GLN A 119 12.19 -13.64 -40.22
C GLN A 119 13.40 -14.08 -41.04
#